data_AF-A0A557SV13-F1
#
_entry.id   AF-A0A557SV13-F1
#
_cell.length_a   1.000
_cell.length_b   1.000
_cell.length_c   1.000
_cell.angle_alpha   90.00
_cell.angle_beta   90.00
_cell.angle_gamma   90.00
#
_symmetry.space_group_name_H-M   'P 1'
#
loop_
_entity.id
_entity.type
_entity.pdbx_description
1 polymer ?
#
loop_
_entity_poly.entity_id
_entity_poly.type
_entity_poly.pdbx_seq_one_letter_code
_entity_poly.pdbx_strand_id
1 'polypeptide(L)'
;MVLNRNQKKELVIKLHEDGKTFREIAKTARISPRDINKILKEHYKEPEQEKPKSNRAKAFEMFAEGKSTIEVLTSLDLSYNEVRVYYGEYLTLKNLTEFIDFYRDHQKILPFLLRIIEKMKQFELFEIDVDDLINCVNQFKNFNSMKNRLQHEINCLILRKKCLEDEVQKGKIPGA
;
A
#
# COMPACT_ATOMS: atom_id res chain seq x y z
N MET A 1 63.49 -5.90 -15.32
CA MET A 1 62.26 -5.22 -14.87
C MET A 1 61.24 -6.29 -14.52
N VAL A 2 60.90 -6.46 -13.23
CA VAL A 2 59.95 -7.50 -12.79
C VAL A 2 58.55 -6.94 -12.99
N LEU A 3 57.81 -7.42 -14.00
CA LEU A 3 56.42 -7.02 -14.20
C LEU A 3 55.58 -7.37 -12.97
N ASN A 4 54.78 -6.41 -12.50
CA ASN A 4 53.81 -6.60 -11.43
C ASN A 4 52.69 -7.58 -11.88
N ARG A 5 52.02 -8.25 -10.95
CA ARG A 5 50.97 -9.24 -11.22
C ARG A 5 49.88 -8.71 -12.16
N ASN A 6 49.47 -7.45 -12.01
CA ASN A 6 48.42 -6.84 -12.84
C ASN A 6 48.91 -6.57 -14.27
N GLN A 7 50.13 -6.07 -14.45
CA GLN A 7 50.72 -5.84 -15.76
C GLN A 7 50.89 -7.15 -16.55
N LYS A 8 51.19 -8.24 -15.83
CA LYS A 8 51.25 -9.58 -16.41
C LYS A 8 49.88 -10.08 -16.89
N LYS A 9 48.79 -9.76 -16.17
CA LYS A 9 47.42 -10.10 -16.62
C LYS A 9 47.05 -9.36 -17.90
N GLU A 10 47.28 -8.05 -17.96
CA GLU A 10 47.02 -7.23 -19.15
C GLU A 10 47.82 -7.71 -20.36
N LEU A 11 49.09 -8.08 -20.15
CA LEU A 11 49.94 -8.61 -21.22
C LEU A 11 49.40 -9.94 -21.77
N VAL A 12 48.87 -10.82 -20.91
CA VAL A 12 48.25 -12.08 -21.32
C VAL A 12 47.00 -11.83 -22.16
N ILE A 13 46.15 -10.87 -21.78
CA ILE A 13 44.94 -10.52 -22.52
C ILE A 13 45.30 -9.98 -23.90
N LYS A 14 46.21 -9.01 -23.99
CA LYS A 14 46.65 -8.43 -25.27
C LYS A 14 47.25 -9.46 -26.21
N LEU A 15 48.15 -10.31 -25.72
CA LEU A 15 48.77 -11.35 -26.55
C LEU A 15 47.75 -12.38 -27.05
N HIS A 16 46.71 -12.65 -26.26
CA HIS A 16 45.62 -13.54 -26.68
C HIS A 16 44.72 -12.88 -27.73
N GLU A 17 44.42 -11.58 -27.60
CA GLU A 17 43.71 -10.78 -28.61
C GLU A 17 44.49 -10.66 -29.93
N ASP A 18 45.83 -10.58 -29.85
CA ASP A 18 46.75 -10.61 -31.00
C ASP A 18 46.86 -12.02 -31.65
N GLY A 19 46.08 -13.01 -31.18
CA GLY A 19 46.02 -14.36 -31.75
C GLY A 19 47.21 -15.26 -31.43
N LYS A 20 48.04 -14.90 -30.43
CA LYS A 20 49.18 -15.75 -30.03
C LYS A 20 48.72 -17.04 -29.36
N THR A 21 49.49 -18.10 -29.58
CA THR A 21 49.22 -19.39 -28.95
C THR A 21 49.58 -19.38 -27.46
N PHE A 22 48.93 -20.23 -26.65
CA PHE A 22 49.22 -20.37 -25.22
C PHE A 22 50.70 -20.58 -24.91
N ARG A 23 51.43 -21.28 -25.80
CA ARG A 23 52.86 -21.54 -25.66
C ARG A 23 53.72 -20.28 -25.86
N GLU A 24 53.33 -19.40 -26.76
CA GLU A 24 53.99 -18.11 -27.02
C GLU A 24 53.68 -17.11 -25.91
N ILE A 25 52.44 -17.07 -25.45
CA ILE A 25 52.01 -16.25 -24.30
C ILE A 25 52.81 -16.66 -23.05
N ALA A 26 52.94 -17.97 -22.79
CA ALA A 26 53.71 -18.49 -21.66
C ALA A 26 55.18 -18.07 -21.69
N LYS A 27 55.82 -18.13 -22.87
CA LYS A 27 57.21 -17.69 -23.06
C LYS A 27 57.38 -16.18 -22.86
N THR A 28 56.46 -15.39 -23.41
CA THR A 28 56.55 -13.92 -23.42
C THR A 28 56.21 -13.33 -22.05
N ALA A 29 55.10 -13.75 -21.46
CA ALA A 29 54.64 -13.25 -20.17
C ALA A 29 55.35 -13.93 -18.98
N ARG A 30 56.09 -15.04 -19.21
CA ARG A 30 56.70 -15.91 -18.19
C ARG A 30 55.69 -16.34 -17.14
N ILE A 31 54.57 -16.89 -17.61
CA ILE A 31 53.44 -17.36 -16.80
C ILE A 31 53.10 -18.79 -17.20
N SER A 32 52.63 -19.60 -16.25
CA SER A 32 52.23 -20.98 -16.53
C SER A 32 50.99 -21.02 -17.44
N PRO A 33 50.86 -22.03 -18.33
CA PRO A 33 49.64 -22.21 -19.12
C PRO A 33 48.36 -22.30 -18.27
N ARG A 34 48.47 -22.81 -17.04
CA ARG A 34 47.36 -22.90 -16.09
C ARG A 34 46.87 -21.52 -15.64
N ASP A 35 47.80 -20.63 -15.34
CA ASP A 35 47.50 -19.25 -14.95
C ASP A 35 46.99 -18.43 -16.13
N ILE A 36 47.51 -18.65 -17.34
CA ILE A 36 46.98 -18.03 -18.58
C ILE A 36 45.50 -18.40 -18.74
N ASN A 37 45.16 -19.68 -18.63
CA ASN A 37 43.76 -20.13 -18.72
C ASN A 37 42.89 -19.51 -17.61
N LYS A 38 43.40 -19.39 -16.39
CA LYS A 38 42.68 -18.72 -15.29
C LYS A 38 42.42 -17.24 -15.58
N ILE A 39 43.42 -16.52 -16.06
CA ILE A 39 43.32 -15.09 -16.40
C ILE A 39 42.31 -14.88 -17.53
N LEU A 40 42.38 -15.70 -18.58
CA LEU A 40 41.44 -15.60 -19.71
C LEU A 40 40.01 -15.98 -19.29
N LYS A 41 39.84 -16.99 -18.43
CA LYS A 41 38.51 -17.32 -17.85
C LYS A 41 37.96 -16.25 -16.93
N GLU A 42 38.80 -15.53 -16.20
CA GLU A 42 38.38 -14.38 -15.40
C GLU A 42 38.00 -13.19 -16.30
N HIS A 43 38.75 -12.95 -17.38
CA HIS A 43 38.55 -11.83 -18.29
C HIS A 43 37.35 -12.02 -19.24
N TYR A 44 37.23 -13.21 -19.82
CA TYR A 44 36.11 -13.62 -20.67
C TYR A 44 35.06 -14.40 -19.87
N LYS A 45 35.02 -14.24 -18.55
CA LYS A 45 33.87 -14.72 -17.78
C LYS A 45 32.70 -13.91 -18.31
N GLU A 46 31.91 -14.51 -19.20
CA GLU A 46 30.60 -13.96 -19.50
C GLU A 46 29.93 -13.71 -18.14
N PRO A 47 29.35 -12.52 -17.92
CA PRO A 47 28.59 -12.29 -16.70
C PRO A 47 27.67 -13.49 -16.56
N GLU A 48 27.75 -14.19 -15.41
CA GLU A 48 26.87 -15.32 -15.13
C GLU A 48 25.48 -14.88 -15.53
N GLN A 49 24.94 -15.45 -16.61
CA GLN A 49 23.64 -15.06 -17.13
C GLN A 49 22.69 -15.22 -15.96
N GLU A 50 22.27 -14.11 -15.36
CA GLU A 50 21.34 -14.13 -14.24
C GLU A 50 20.17 -14.98 -14.72
N LYS A 51 19.90 -16.06 -13.99
CA LYS A 51 18.83 -16.99 -14.37
C LYS A 51 17.61 -16.15 -14.72
N PRO A 52 17.00 -16.35 -15.90
CA PRO A 52 15.89 -15.51 -16.32
C PRO A 52 14.85 -15.53 -15.22
N LYS A 53 14.53 -14.35 -14.68
CA LYS A 53 13.53 -14.21 -13.62
C LYS A 53 12.24 -14.87 -14.08
N SER A 54 11.59 -15.60 -13.19
CA SER A 54 10.28 -16.20 -13.49
C SER A 54 9.26 -15.10 -13.81
N ASN A 55 8.21 -15.44 -14.54
CA ASN A 55 7.14 -14.48 -14.84
C ASN A 55 6.52 -13.89 -13.57
N ARG A 56 6.43 -14.67 -12.48
CA ARG A 56 6.00 -14.17 -11.16
C ARG A 56 6.93 -13.09 -10.62
N ALA A 57 8.25 -13.31 -10.65
CA ALA A 57 9.22 -12.32 -10.17
C ALA A 57 9.18 -11.04 -11.01
N LYS A 58 9.09 -11.17 -12.35
CA LYS A 58 8.93 -10.02 -13.25
C LYS A 58 7.63 -9.25 -12.97
N ALA A 59 6.52 -9.96 -12.73
CA ALA A 59 5.25 -9.32 -12.39
C ALA A 59 5.35 -8.51 -11.10
N PHE A 60 6.03 -9.03 -10.06
CA PHE A 60 6.22 -8.31 -8.81
C PHE A 60 7.08 -7.05 -8.96
N GLU A 61 8.12 -7.10 -9.79
CA GLU A 61 8.93 -5.93 -10.12
C GLU A 61 8.08 -4.86 -10.81
N MET A 62 7.29 -5.24 -11.81
CA MET A 62 6.38 -4.32 -12.48
C MET A 62 5.34 -3.73 -11.52
N PHE A 63 4.77 -4.51 -10.60
CA PHE A 63 3.85 -3.98 -9.58
C PHE A 63 4.54 -3.03 -8.61
N ALA A 64 5.80 -3.30 -8.24
CA ALA A 64 6.59 -2.41 -7.40
C ALA A 64 6.92 -1.08 -8.10
N GLU A 65 7.07 -1.11 -9.43
CA GLU A 65 7.19 0.08 -10.29
C GLU A 65 5.86 0.83 -10.49
N GLY A 66 4.74 0.32 -9.95
CA GLY A 66 3.43 0.94 -10.05
C GLY A 66 2.67 0.63 -11.33
N LYS A 67 3.10 -0.38 -12.10
CA LYS A 67 2.38 -0.83 -13.30
C LYS A 67 1.02 -1.44 -12.94
N SER A 68 0.03 -1.18 -13.77
CA SER A 68 -1.31 -1.73 -13.61
C SER A 68 -1.35 -3.23 -13.94
N THR A 69 -2.35 -3.94 -13.42
CA THR A 69 -2.56 -5.36 -13.74
C THR A 69 -2.75 -5.60 -15.24
N ILE A 70 -3.30 -4.65 -15.99
CA ILE A 70 -3.46 -4.72 -17.44
C ILE A 70 -2.11 -4.60 -18.15
N GLU A 71 -1.25 -3.68 -17.73
CA GLU A 71 0.10 -3.54 -18.28
C GLU A 71 0.93 -4.80 -18.01
N VAL A 72 0.84 -5.38 -16.82
CA VAL A 72 1.53 -6.63 -16.49
C VAL A 72 1.01 -7.80 -17.32
N LEU A 73 -0.31 -7.89 -17.50
CA LEU A 73 -0.96 -8.91 -18.33
C LEU A 73 -0.43 -8.87 -19.76
N THR A 74 -0.44 -7.68 -20.36
CA THR A 74 -0.02 -7.47 -21.75
C THR A 74 1.50 -7.59 -21.94
N SER A 75 2.31 -7.11 -21.00
CA SER A 75 3.78 -7.13 -21.14
C SER A 75 4.40 -8.51 -20.93
N LEU A 76 3.79 -9.33 -20.06
CA LEU A 76 4.29 -10.67 -19.74
C LEU A 76 3.51 -11.78 -20.44
N ASP A 77 2.53 -11.43 -21.28
CA ASP A 77 1.62 -12.35 -21.98
C ASP A 77 1.00 -13.38 -21.03
N LEU A 78 0.52 -12.88 -19.89
CA LEU A 78 -0.08 -13.71 -18.84
C LEU A 78 -1.60 -13.75 -18.99
N SER A 79 -2.23 -14.82 -18.49
CA SER A 79 -3.68 -14.85 -18.36
C SER A 79 -4.17 -13.96 -17.21
N TYR A 80 -5.44 -13.56 -17.27
CA TYR A 80 -6.11 -12.85 -16.16
C TYR A 80 -5.96 -13.58 -14.82
N ASN A 81 -6.09 -14.91 -14.82
CA ASN A 81 -6.01 -15.70 -13.60
C ASN A 81 -4.61 -15.67 -12.99
N GLU A 82 -3.55 -15.76 -13.81
CA GLU A 82 -2.17 -15.67 -13.33
C GLU A 82 -1.87 -14.30 -12.75
N VAL A 83 -2.23 -13.23 -13.46
CA VAL A 83 -2.04 -11.85 -12.98
C VAL A 83 -2.81 -11.60 -11.69
N ARG A 84 -4.04 -12.10 -11.58
CA ARG A 84 -4.85 -12.00 -10.36
C ARG A 84 -4.18 -12.69 -9.17
N VAL A 85 -3.65 -13.89 -9.37
CA VAL A 85 -2.93 -14.63 -8.32
C VAL A 85 -1.66 -13.87 -7.93
N TYR A 86 -0.84 -13.45 -8.90
CA TYR A 86 0.40 -12.73 -8.62
C TYR A 86 0.15 -11.39 -7.93
N TYR A 87 -0.86 -10.63 -8.36
CA TYR A 87 -1.19 -9.37 -7.71
C TYR A 87 -1.67 -9.58 -6.27
N GLY A 88 -2.50 -10.60 -6.03
CA GLY A 88 -2.91 -10.96 -4.67
C GLY A 88 -1.74 -11.31 -3.76
N GLU A 89 -0.82 -12.15 -4.24
CA GLU A 89 0.40 -12.51 -3.52
C GLU A 89 1.31 -11.31 -3.26
N TYR A 90 1.48 -10.42 -4.25
CA TYR A 90 2.25 -9.20 -4.11
C TYR A 90 1.72 -8.30 -2.99
N LEU A 91 0.39 -8.11 -2.93
CA LEU A 91 -0.24 -7.31 -1.89
C LEU A 91 -0.09 -7.92 -0.50
N THR A 92 -0.22 -9.25 -0.39
CA THR A 92 0.03 -9.98 0.86
C THR A 92 1.49 -9.79 1.32
N LEU A 93 2.46 -9.89 0.41
CA LEU A 93 3.88 -9.67 0.71
C LEU A 93 4.20 -8.22 1.10
N LYS A 94 3.38 -7.26 0.67
CA LYS A 94 3.46 -5.86 1.09
C LYS A 94 2.73 -5.58 2.41
N ASN A 95 2.19 -6.61 3.07
CA ASN A 95 1.37 -6.49 4.28
C ASN A 95 0.15 -5.55 4.09
N LEU A 96 -0.41 -5.51 2.88
CA LEU A 96 -1.57 -4.67 2.55
C LEU A 96 -2.90 -5.41 2.68
N THR A 97 -2.89 -6.65 3.15
CA THR A 97 -4.08 -7.49 3.25
C THR A 97 -5.16 -6.84 4.11
N GLU A 98 -4.80 -6.33 5.30
CA GLU A 98 -5.72 -5.63 6.21
C GLU A 98 -6.35 -4.39 5.56
N PHE A 99 -5.56 -3.62 4.80
CA PHE A 99 -6.07 -2.45 4.09
C PHE A 99 -7.04 -2.83 2.97
N ILE A 100 -6.75 -3.91 2.24
CA ILE A 100 -7.61 -4.40 1.16
C ILE A 100 -8.93 -4.92 1.71
N ASP A 101 -8.87 -5.66 2.82
CA ASP A 101 -10.05 -6.18 3.49
C ASP A 101 -10.88 -5.02 4.05
N PHE A 102 -10.24 -4.05 4.72
CA PHE A 102 -10.89 -2.80 5.16
C PHE A 102 -11.56 -2.06 3.98
N TYR A 103 -10.86 -1.89 2.86
CA TYR A 103 -11.39 -1.21 1.68
C TYR A 103 -12.60 -1.95 1.10
N ARG A 104 -12.55 -3.28 1.04
CA ARG A 104 -13.65 -4.12 0.54
C ARG A 104 -14.86 -4.04 1.45
N ASP A 105 -14.66 -4.14 2.76
CA ASP A 105 -15.73 -4.19 3.75
C ASP A 105 -16.39 -2.82 3.97
N HIS A 106 -15.65 -1.74 3.70
CA HIS A 106 -16.10 -0.37 3.97
C HIS A 106 -16.17 0.54 2.74
N GLN A 107 -16.23 -0.03 1.53
CA GLN A 107 -16.25 0.72 0.26
C GLN A 107 -17.32 1.83 0.23
N LYS A 108 -18.49 1.60 0.82
CA LYS A 108 -19.59 2.58 0.87
C LYS A 108 -19.33 3.75 1.83
N ILE A 109 -18.52 3.52 2.87
CA ILE A 109 -18.24 4.49 3.94
C ILE A 109 -16.99 5.31 3.60
N LEU A 110 -16.09 4.78 2.77
CA LEU A 110 -14.86 5.45 2.32
C LEU A 110 -15.05 6.89 1.79
N PRO A 111 -16.02 7.19 0.90
CA PRO A 111 -16.24 8.57 0.45
C PRO A 111 -16.62 9.52 1.59
N PHE A 112 -17.34 9.02 2.59
CA PHE A 112 -17.70 9.79 3.77
C PHE A 112 -16.50 10.03 4.69
N LEU A 113 -15.67 9.00 4.94
CA LEU A 113 -14.44 9.12 5.71
C LEU A 113 -13.45 10.11 5.07
N LEU A 114 -13.27 10.06 3.74
CA LEU A 114 -12.42 11.00 3.02
C LEU A 114 -12.88 12.45 3.20
N ARG A 115 -14.19 12.71 3.13
CA ARG A 115 -14.76 14.04 3.38
C ARG A 115 -14.51 14.52 4.82
N ILE A 116 -14.58 13.61 5.80
CA ILE A 116 -14.24 13.94 7.20
C ILE A 116 -12.76 14.31 7.28
N ILE A 117 -11.86 13.49 6.74
CA ILE A 117 -10.41 13.71 6.78
C ILE A 117 -10.03 15.03 6.09
N GLU A 118 -10.63 15.35 4.94
CA GLU A 118 -10.42 16.63 4.26
C GLU A 118 -10.84 17.81 5.12
N LYS A 119 -12.00 17.72 5.79
CA LYS A 119 -12.47 18.75 6.71
C LYS A 119 -11.55 18.87 7.91
N MET A 120 -11.10 17.75 8.48
CA MET A 120 -10.13 17.75 9.57
C MET A 120 -8.82 18.45 9.18
N LYS A 121 -8.30 18.17 7.99
CA LYS A 121 -7.12 18.84 7.44
C LYS A 121 -7.30 20.35 7.24
N GLN A 122 -8.50 20.79 6.84
CA GLN A 122 -8.82 22.22 6.65
C GLN A 122 -8.91 22.99 7.96
N PHE A 123 -9.24 22.33 9.07
CA PHE A 123 -9.46 22.96 10.38
C PHE A 123 -8.37 22.62 11.40
N GLU A 124 -7.26 22.00 10.98
CA GLU A 124 -6.17 21.55 11.87
C GLU A 124 -6.68 20.68 13.04
N LEU A 125 -7.70 19.84 12.80
CA LEU A 125 -8.27 18.96 13.82
C LEU A 125 -7.31 17.78 14.08
N PHE A 126 -6.83 17.67 15.32
CA PHE A 126 -5.96 16.62 15.82
C PHE A 126 -6.76 15.47 16.44
N GLU A 127 -6.09 14.37 16.82
CA GLU A 127 -6.73 13.18 17.43
C GLU A 127 -7.63 13.51 18.62
N ILE A 128 -7.20 14.45 19.47
CA ILE A 128 -7.97 14.92 20.64
C ILE A 128 -9.33 15.53 20.22
N ASP A 129 -9.37 16.24 19.09
CA ASP A 129 -10.59 16.87 18.61
C ASP A 129 -11.60 15.85 18.05
N VAL A 130 -11.14 14.64 17.69
CA VAL A 130 -12.00 13.55 17.23
C VAL A 130 -12.80 12.97 18.39
N ASP A 131 -12.17 12.76 19.55
CA ASP A 131 -12.86 12.28 20.75
C ASP A 131 -13.88 13.30 21.26
N ASP A 132 -13.52 14.59 21.23
CA ASP A 132 -14.44 15.68 21.55
C ASP A 132 -15.61 15.77 20.55
N LEU A 133 -15.36 15.52 19.26
CA LEU A 133 -16.41 15.45 18.25
C LEU A 133 -17.37 14.28 18.52
N ILE A 134 -16.85 13.10 18.85
CA ILE A 134 -17.67 11.92 19.19
C ILE A 134 -18.52 12.23 20.42
N ASN A 135 -17.93 12.82 21.46
CA ASN A 135 -18.64 13.24 22.66
C ASN A 135 -19.72 14.28 22.36
N CYS A 136 -19.43 15.28 21.52
CA CYS A 136 -20.40 16.29 21.10
C CYS A 136 -21.58 15.66 20.35
N VAL A 137 -21.32 14.73 19.43
CA VAL A 137 -22.38 14.02 18.69
C VAL A 137 -23.28 13.23 19.64
N ASN A 138 -22.69 12.57 20.64
CA ASN A 138 -23.45 11.82 21.66
C ASN A 138 -24.30 12.76 22.55
N GLN A 139 -23.73 13.89 22.99
CA GLN A 139 -24.46 14.90 23.73
C GLN A 139 -25.62 15.49 22.90
N PHE A 140 -25.40 15.76 21.62
CA PHE A 140 -26.45 16.27 20.74
C PHE A 140 -27.63 15.30 20.59
N LYS A 141 -27.35 14.00 20.46
CA LYS A 141 -28.39 12.96 20.47
C LYS A 141 -29.19 12.94 21.78
N ASN A 142 -28.51 13.11 22.91
CA ASN A 142 -29.14 13.19 24.22
C ASN A 142 -30.02 14.44 24.34
N PHE A 143 -29.54 15.61 23.90
CA PHE A 143 -30.32 16.84 23.89
C PHE A 143 -31.54 16.74 22.99
N ASN A 144 -31.42 16.11 21.82
CA ASN A 144 -32.56 15.95 20.92
C ASN A 144 -33.63 15.03 21.52
N SER A 145 -33.20 13.95 22.20
CA SER A 145 -34.09 13.07 22.96
C SER A 145 -34.79 13.82 24.11
N MET A 146 -34.04 14.63 24.86
CA MET A 146 -34.57 15.48 25.94
C MET A 146 -35.60 16.48 25.42
N LYS A 147 -35.29 17.17 24.31
CA LYS A 147 -36.20 18.11 23.64
C LYS A 147 -37.51 17.44 23.24
N ASN A 148 -37.43 16.25 22.63
CA ASN A 148 -38.62 15.50 22.23
C ASN A 148 -39.48 15.10 23.44
N ARG A 149 -38.85 14.70 24.55
CA ARG A 149 -39.56 14.38 25.80
C ARG A 149 -40.27 15.61 26.38
N LEU A 150 -39.56 16.73 26.50
CA LEU A 150 -40.14 17.97 27.02
C LEU A 150 -41.29 18.48 26.13
N GLN A 151 -41.14 18.37 24.81
CA GLN A 151 -42.22 18.72 23.88
C GLN A 151 -43.47 17.86 24.10
N HIS A 152 -43.28 16.56 24.35
CA HIS A 152 -44.39 15.66 24.68
C HIS A 152 -45.07 16.06 26.00
N GLU A 153 -44.29 16.34 27.05
CA GLU A 153 -44.81 16.79 28.35
C GLU A 153 -45.61 18.10 28.23
N ILE A 154 -45.07 19.09 27.49
CA ILE A 154 -45.78 20.35 27.21
C ILE A 154 -47.12 20.09 26.52
N ASN A 155 -47.15 19.21 25.51
CA ASN A 155 -48.38 18.87 24.80
C ASN A 155 -49.42 18.23 25.75
N CYS A 156 -49.00 17.32 26.63
CA CYS A 156 -49.86 16.72 27.64
C CYS A 156 -50.42 17.75 28.63
N LEU A 157 -49.58 18.69 29.09
CA LEU A 157 -50.00 19.76 30.00
C LEU A 157 -51.00 20.72 29.33
N ILE A 158 -50.78 21.06 28.05
CA ILE A 158 -51.70 21.89 27.28
C ILE A 158 -53.07 21.21 27.15
N LEU A 159 -53.10 19.91 26.83
CA LEU A 159 -54.35 19.15 26.74
C LEU A 159 -55.07 19.11 28.09
N ARG A 160 -54.34 18.83 29.18
CA ARG A 160 -54.91 18.79 30.53
C ARG A 160 -55.47 20.15 30.95
N LYS A 161 -54.76 21.23 30.65
CA LYS A 161 -55.24 22.60 30.90
C LYS A 161 -56.57 22.85 30.17
N LYS A 162 -56.66 22.51 28.88
CA LYS A 162 -57.91 22.65 28.11
C LYS A 162 -59.07 21.87 28.71
N CYS A 163 -58.85 20.61 29.11
CA CYS A 163 -59.91 19.82 29.77
C CYS A 163 -60.40 20.46 31.06
N LEU A 164 -59.49 20.99 31.89
CA LEU A 164 -59.86 21.67 33.13
C LEU A 164 -60.59 23.00 32.87
N GLU A 165 -60.16 23.77 31.86
CA GLU A 165 -60.86 24.99 31.44
C GLU A 165 -62.30 24.69 30.96
N ASP A 166 -62.49 23.61 30.20
CA ASP A 166 -63.80 23.14 29.75
C ASP A 166 -64.69 22.66 30.93
N GLU A 167 -64.11 22.02 31.95
CA GLU A 167 -64.82 21.59 33.16
C GLU A 167 -65.30 22.77 34.02
N VAL A 168 -64.44 23.78 34.18
CA VAL A 168 -64.76 25.03 34.88
C VAL A 168 -65.84 25.82 34.14
N GLN A 169 -65.77 25.93 32.81
CA GLN A 169 -66.82 26.59 32.01
C GLN A 169 -68.17 25.88 32.07
N LYS A 170 -68.17 24.54 32.22
CA LYS A 170 -69.40 23.74 32.33
C LYS A 170 -70.00 23.72 33.74
N GLY A 171 -69.45 24.49 34.69
CA GLY A 171 -70.01 24.66 36.04
C GLY A 171 -69.88 23.43 36.95
N LYS A 172 -69.03 22.45 36.60
CA LYS A 172 -68.70 21.34 37.51
C LYS A 172 -67.55 21.79 38.42
N ILE A 173 -67.84 22.06 39.68
CA ILE A 173 -66.80 22.21 40.70
C ILE A 173 -66.25 20.80 40.97
N PRO A 174 -64.96 20.52 40.75
CA PRO A 174 -64.38 19.24 41.14
C PRO A 174 -64.11 19.28 42.65
N GLY A 175 -64.94 18.57 43.43
CA GLY A 175 -64.73 18.36 44.87
C GLY A 175 -65.91 18.66 45.80
N ALA A 176 -67.15 18.55 45.35
CA ALA A 176 -68.34 18.47 46.22
C ALA A 176 -69.07 17.15 46.00
#